data_AF-A0A557SXH9-F1
#
_entry.id   AF-A0A557SXH9-F1
#
_cell.length_a   1.000
_cell.length_b   1.000
_cell.length_c   1.000
_cell.angle_alpha   90.00
_cell.angle_beta   90.00
_cell.angle_gamma   90.00
#
_symmetry.space_group_name_H-M   'P 1'
#
loop_
_entity.id
_entity.type
_entity.pdbx_description
1 polymer ?
#
loop_
_entity_poly.entity_id
_entity_poly.type
_entity_poly.pdbx_seq_one_letter_code
_entity_poly.pdbx_strand_id
1 'polypeptide(L)'
;MNKFGFQTDKSNILFETHLVNLSKDTKILLVNFRDFVLSLGDNVIEEVRPHRIVYAKSLTFRYFLDIYPRNNDLVMEIRKSRKEPAKEYVVSNTQEIQSIKTEITEAYKTI
;
A
#
# COMPACT_ATOMS: atom_id res chain seq x y z
N MET A 1 35.43 -19.74 -4.11
CA MET A 1 34.09 -19.53 -4.71
C MET A 1 33.10 -19.33 -3.58
N ASN A 2 32.83 -18.08 -3.20
CA ASN A 2 31.82 -17.77 -2.18
C ASN A 2 30.45 -17.85 -2.84
N LYS A 3 29.65 -18.83 -2.41
CA LYS A 3 28.23 -18.93 -2.77
C LYS A 3 27.53 -17.73 -2.13
N PHE A 4 27.11 -16.78 -2.96
CA PHE A 4 26.16 -15.75 -2.57
C PHE A 4 24.86 -16.44 -2.17
N GLY A 5 24.73 -16.76 -0.88
CA GLY A 5 23.45 -17.08 -0.29
C GLY A 5 22.63 -15.79 -0.28
N PHE A 6 21.75 -15.62 -1.26
CA PHE A 6 20.62 -14.73 -1.10
C PHE A 6 19.77 -15.32 0.02
N GLN A 7 20.06 -14.94 1.27
CA GLN A 7 19.08 -15.04 2.35
C GLN A 7 17.97 -14.05 2.00
N THR A 8 16.99 -14.51 1.23
CA THR A 8 15.67 -13.88 1.24
C THR A 8 15.03 -14.28 2.56
N ASP A 9 15.49 -13.68 3.65
CA ASP A 9 14.77 -13.65 4.91
C ASP A 9 13.61 -12.65 4.75
N LYS A 10 12.74 -12.93 3.75
CA LYS A 10 11.43 -12.31 3.68
C LYS A 10 10.67 -12.98 4.82
N SER A 11 10.71 -12.35 5.99
CA SER A 11 9.67 -12.55 6.99
C SER A 11 8.34 -12.58 6.24
N ASN A 12 7.66 -13.72 6.20
CA ASN A 12 6.34 -13.88 5.59
C ASN A 12 5.31 -13.15 6.48
N ILE A 13 5.39 -11.83 6.50
CA ILE A 13 4.47 -10.97 7.22
C ILE A 13 3.18 -10.96 6.43
N LEU A 14 2.11 -11.39 7.09
CA LEU A 14 0.78 -11.44 6.51
C LEU A 14 0.12 -10.07 6.63
N PHE A 15 -0.73 -9.73 5.64
CA PHE A 15 -1.52 -8.50 5.65
C PHE A 15 -2.31 -8.35 6.96
N GLU A 16 -2.85 -9.46 7.46
CA GLU A 16 -3.66 -9.55 8.66
C GLU A 16 -2.92 -9.07 9.91
N THR A 17 -1.59 -9.10 9.91
CA THR A 17 -0.75 -8.56 10.99
C THR A 17 -1.01 -7.07 11.20
N HIS A 18 -1.27 -6.32 10.13
CA HIS A 18 -1.60 -4.89 10.21
C HIS A 18 -2.99 -4.61 10.74
N LEU A 19 -3.88 -5.61 10.78
CA LEU A 19 -5.23 -5.44 11.30
C LEU A 19 -5.26 -5.48 12.82
N VAL A 20 -4.40 -6.26 13.47
CA VAL A 20 -4.51 -6.64 14.90
C VAL A 20 -4.83 -5.45 15.82
N ASN A 21 -4.11 -4.33 15.65
CA ASN A 21 -4.18 -3.16 16.53
C ASN A 21 -5.10 -2.03 16.03
N LEU A 22 -5.86 -2.26 14.95
CA LEU A 22 -6.76 -1.25 14.38
C LEU A 22 -8.19 -1.35 14.96
N SER A 23 -8.89 -0.21 15.01
CA SER A 23 -10.34 -0.22 15.30
C SER A 23 -11.11 -1.01 14.25
N LYS A 24 -12.33 -1.42 14.60
CA LYS A 24 -13.21 -2.17 13.69
C LYS A 24 -13.44 -1.43 12.38
N ASP A 25 -13.65 -0.12 12.43
CA ASP A 25 -13.96 0.68 11.25
C ASP A 25 -12.72 0.82 10.35
N THR A 26 -11.54 1.09 10.94
CA THR A 26 -10.27 1.15 10.22
C THR A 26 -9.89 -0.20 9.58
N LYS A 27 -10.22 -1.33 10.24
CA LYS A 27 -10.04 -2.67 9.66
C LYS A 27 -10.87 -2.85 8.40
N ILE A 28 -12.17 -2.56 8.47
CA ILE A 28 -13.09 -2.66 7.32
C ILE A 28 -12.60 -1.75 6.19
N LEU A 29 -12.17 -0.54 6.54
CA LEU A 29 -11.63 0.43 5.61
C LEU A 29 -10.40 -0.12 4.86
N LEU A 30 -9.43 -0.67 5.59
CA LEU A 30 -8.19 -1.20 5.01
C LEU A 30 -8.45 -2.44 4.13
N VAL A 31 -9.35 -3.34 4.54
CA VAL A 31 -9.73 -4.53 3.75
C VAL A 31 -10.41 -4.12 2.44
N ASN A 32 -11.44 -3.28 2.50
CA ASN A 32 -12.14 -2.80 1.30
C ASN A 32 -11.20 -2.05 0.34
N PHE A 33 -10.22 -1.36 0.91
CA PHE A 33 -9.23 -0.63 0.13
C PHE A 33 -8.22 -1.54 -0.55
N ARG A 34 -7.77 -2.61 0.13
CA ARG A 34 -6.97 -3.67 -0.47
C ARG A 34 -7.66 -4.24 -1.71
N ASP A 35 -8.94 -4.60 -1.59
CA ASP A 35 -9.72 -5.16 -2.70
C ASP A 35 -9.80 -4.18 -3.89
N PHE A 36 -10.04 -2.89 -3.61
CA PHE A 36 -10.00 -1.85 -4.63
C PHE A 36 -8.63 -1.78 -5.33
N VAL A 37 -7.53 -1.72 -4.60
CA VAL A 37 -6.20 -1.57 -5.19
C VAL A 37 -5.82 -2.79 -6.02
N LEU A 38 -6.12 -4.00 -5.54
CA LEU A 38 -5.90 -5.24 -6.29
C LEU A 38 -6.78 -5.31 -7.54
N SER A 39 -7.97 -4.70 -7.55
CA SER A 39 -8.83 -4.62 -8.74
C SER A 39 -8.34 -3.67 -9.84
N LEU A 40 -7.30 -2.85 -9.60
CA LEU A 40 -6.77 -1.93 -10.62
C LEU A 40 -6.12 -2.65 -11.81
N GLY A 41 -5.64 -3.89 -11.61
CA GLY A 41 -5.22 -4.79 -12.66
C GLY A 41 -4.33 -5.94 -12.18
N ASP A 42 -4.14 -6.94 -13.05
CA ASP A 42 -3.47 -8.21 -12.72
C ASP A 42 -1.97 -8.07 -12.41
N ASN A 43 -1.37 -6.92 -12.75
CA ASN A 43 0.04 -6.65 -12.48
C ASN A 43 0.28 -5.87 -11.19
N VAL A 44 -0.75 -5.66 -10.37
CA VAL A 44 -0.61 -5.07 -9.04
C VAL A 44 0.10 -6.07 -8.13
N ILE A 45 1.24 -5.63 -7.59
CA ILE A 45 2.05 -6.38 -6.64
C ILE A 45 1.82 -5.77 -5.26
N GLU A 46 1.26 -6.56 -4.35
CA GLU A 46 1.18 -6.24 -2.92
C GLU A 46 2.45 -6.69 -2.20
N GLU A 47 3.11 -5.77 -1.50
CA GLU A 47 4.26 -6.04 -0.66
C GLU A 47 3.96 -5.62 0.79
N VAL A 48 3.72 -6.62 1.64
CA VAL A 48 3.53 -6.42 3.08
C VAL A 48 4.88 -6.29 3.77
N ARG A 49 5.06 -5.22 4.54
CA ARG A 49 6.30 -4.89 5.29
C ARG A 49 5.94 -4.67 6.76
N PRO A 50 6.87 -4.75 7.72
CA PRO A 50 6.55 -4.71 9.16
C PRO A 50 5.62 -3.59 9.65
N HIS A 51 5.64 -2.42 9.00
CA HIS A 51 4.87 -1.25 9.42
C HIS A 51 3.94 -0.68 8.33
N ARG A 52 3.95 -1.26 7.12
CA ARG A 52 3.28 -0.67 5.96
C ARG A 52 3.00 -1.69 4.87
N ILE A 53 2.07 -1.37 3.99
CA ILE A 53 1.72 -2.17 2.81
C ILE A 53 2.00 -1.30 1.59
N VAL A 54 2.80 -1.82 0.67
CA VAL A 54 3.23 -1.11 -0.52
C VAL A 54 2.65 -1.78 -1.76
N TYR A 55 2.09 -0.99 -2.68
CA TYR A 55 1.57 -1.49 -3.96
C TYR A 55 2.38 -0.94 -5.13
N ALA A 56 2.81 -1.85 -6.00
CA ALA A 56 3.68 -1.58 -7.14
C ALA A 56 3.17 -2.28 -8.40
N LYS A 57 3.73 -1.93 -9.56
CA LYS A 57 3.49 -2.62 -10.85
C LYS A 57 4.64 -3.50 -11.31
N SER A 58 5.77 -3.41 -10.61
CA SER A 58 6.98 -4.17 -10.95
C SER A 58 7.86 -4.32 -9.71
N LEU A 59 8.73 -5.33 -9.75
CA LEU A 59 9.72 -5.61 -8.70
C LEU A 59 10.83 -4.54 -8.60
N THR A 60 10.79 -3.47 -9.41
CA THR A 60 11.82 -2.42 -9.41
C THR A 60 11.66 -1.39 -8.28
N PHE A 61 11.02 -1.75 -7.17
CA PHE A 61 10.70 -0.87 -6.03
C PHE A 61 9.90 0.39 -6.42
N ARG A 62 9.15 0.32 -7.53
CA ARG A 62 8.31 1.42 -8.01
C ARG A 62 6.89 1.23 -7.52
N TYR A 63 6.62 1.84 -6.37
CA TYR A 63 5.29 1.85 -5.81
C TYR A 63 4.54 3.12 -6.18
N PHE A 64 3.25 2.94 -6.41
CA PHE A 64 2.31 4.04 -6.64
C PHE A 64 1.52 4.39 -5.39
N LEU A 65 1.52 3.47 -4.41
CA LEU A 65 0.79 3.60 -3.16
C LEU A 65 1.56 2.94 -2.03
N ASP A 66 1.73 3.66 -0.92
CA ASP A 66 2.25 3.16 0.35
C ASP A 66 1.22 3.47 1.43
N ILE A 67 0.86 2.48 2.24
CA ILE A 67 -0.17 2.59 3.27
C ILE A 67 0.44 2.16 4.59
N TYR A 68 0.29 3.00 5.63
CA TYR A 68 0.63 2.61 6.98
C TYR A 68 -0.40 3.12 7.98
N PRO A 69 -0.73 2.31 9.00
CA PRO A 69 -1.58 2.78 10.07
C PRO A 69 -0.83 3.79 10.94
N ARG A 70 -1.53 4.85 11.35
CA ARG A 70 -1.06 5.84 12.31
C ARG A 70 -2.16 6.09 13.32
N ASN A 71 -1.97 5.64 14.55
CA ASN A 71 -3.01 5.63 15.57
C ASN A 71 -4.25 4.86 15.08
N ASN A 72 -5.37 5.54 14.86
CA ASN A 72 -6.59 4.94 14.33
C ASN A 72 -6.88 5.31 12.85
N ASP A 73 -5.94 6.03 12.23
CA ASP A 73 -6.06 6.50 10.85
C ASP A 73 -5.17 5.67 9.92
N LEU A 74 -5.48 5.71 8.62
CA LEU A 74 -4.62 5.20 7.58
C LEU A 74 -3.91 6.37 6.91
N VAL A 75 -2.58 6.34 6.92
CA VAL A 75 -1.79 7.26 6.10
C VAL A 75 -1.53 6.59 4.77
N MET A 76 -1.79 7.32 3.69
CA MET A 76 -1.64 6.86 2.32
C MET A 76 -0.75 7.84 1.54
N GLU A 77 0.39 7.35 1.07
CA GLU A 77 1.28 8.11 0.21
C GLU A 77 1.10 7.66 -1.24
N ILE A 78 0.66 8.57 -2.11
CA ILE A 78 0.42 8.34 -3.53
C ILE A 78 1.56 8.94 -4.35
N ARG A 79 2.09 8.16 -5.30
CA ARG A 79 3.19 8.58 -6.20
C ARG A 79 2.77 8.44 -7.65
N LYS A 80 2.69 9.56 -8.38
CA LYS A 80 2.38 9.58 -9.82
C LYS A 80 3.60 9.49 -10.71
N SER A 81 4.74 9.98 -10.27
CA SER A 81 5.99 10.00 -11.03
C SER A 81 7.21 9.99 -10.11
N ARG A 82 8.41 9.84 -10.69
CA ARG A 82 9.68 9.93 -9.95
C ARG A 82 10.16 11.35 -9.68
N LYS A 83 9.62 12.32 -10.42
CA LYS A 83 10.07 13.71 -10.37
C LYS A 83 9.30 14.53 -9.34
N GLU A 84 8.14 14.03 -8.94
CA GLU A 84 7.24 14.69 -8.02
C GLU A 84 7.28 14.01 -6.65
N PRO A 85 7.18 14.77 -5.56
CA PRO A 85 7.04 14.20 -4.22
C PRO A 85 5.74 13.38 -4.13
N ALA A 86 5.74 12.38 -3.24
CA ALA A 86 4.53 11.68 -2.90
C ALA A 86 3.54 12.65 -2.25
N LYS A 87 2.24 12.48 -2.55
CA LYS A 87 1.19 13.17 -1.81
C LYS A 87 0.71 12.28 -0.68
N GLU A 88 0.75 12.81 0.53
CA GLU A 88 0.28 12.14 1.73
C GLU A 88 -1.19 12.50 2.00
N TYR A 89 -1.98 11.49 2.30
CA TYR A 89 -3.36 11.61 2.74
C TYR A 89 -3.52 10.88 4.07
N VAL A 90 -4.18 11.53 5.03
CA VAL A 90 -4.63 10.88 6.26
C VAL A 90 -6.11 10.59 6.09
N VAL A 91 -6.46 9.31 6.25
CA VAL A 91 -7.83 8.84 6.03
C VAL A 91 -8.34 8.12 7.26
N SER A 92 -9.47 8.60 7.77
CA SER A 92 -10.16 8.06 8.94
C SER A 92 -11.53 7.49 8.58
N ASN A 93 -12.06 7.78 7.38
CA ASN A 93 -13.39 7.36 6.96
C ASN A 93 -13.51 7.03 5.46
N THR A 94 -14.65 6.43 5.10
CA THR A 94 -14.94 6.01 3.72
C THR A 94 -14.97 7.18 2.74
N GLN A 95 -15.48 8.35 3.13
CA GLN A 95 -15.65 9.48 2.22
C GLN A 95 -14.29 10.03 1.75
N GLU A 96 -13.33 10.15 2.68
CA GLU A 96 -11.94 10.52 2.38
C GLU A 96 -11.26 9.50 1.47
N ILE A 97 -11.51 8.19 1.64
CA ILE A 97 -10.96 7.20 0.71
C ILE A 97 -11.54 7.35 -0.69
N GLN A 98 -12.85 7.60 -0.81
CA GLN A 98 -13.48 7.72 -2.12
C GLN A 98 -12.94 8.93 -2.88
N SER A 99 -12.59 10.02 -2.20
CA SER A 99 -12.04 11.22 -2.85
C SER A 99 -10.65 10.98 -3.46
N ILE A 100 -9.86 10.05 -2.92
CA ILE A 100 -8.50 9.75 -3.39
C ILE A 100 -8.42 8.58 -4.39
N LYS A 101 -9.47 7.78 -4.58
CA LYS A 101 -9.46 6.62 -5.51
C LYS A 101 -9.09 6.99 -6.94
N THR A 102 -9.58 8.13 -7.43
CA THR A 102 -9.24 8.64 -8.76
C THR A 102 -7.74 8.90 -8.87
N GLU A 103 -7.14 9.52 -7.85
CA GLU A 103 -5.72 9.83 -7.84
C GLU A 103 -4.84 8.58 -7.77
N ILE A 104 -5.25 7.56 -7.01
CA ILE A 104 -4.58 6.26 -6.97
C ILE A 104 -4.65 5.57 -8.33
N THR A 105 -5.81 5.61 -8.98
CA THR A 105 -6.02 5.03 -10.30
C THR A 105 -5.13 5.71 -11.35
N GLU A 106 -5.00 7.03 -11.28
CA GLU A 106 -4.06 7.79 -12.11
C GLU A 106 -2.62 7.40 -11.82
N ALA A 107 -2.22 7.35 -10.56
CA ALA A 107 -0.87 6.97 -10.13
C ALA A 107 -0.49 5.57 -10.64
N TYR A 108 -1.41 4.60 -10.53
CA TYR A 108 -1.25 3.27 -11.11
C TYR A 108 -1.04 3.32 -12.63
N LYS A 109 -1.75 4.19 -13.36
CA LYS A 109 -1.58 4.31 -14.81
C LYS A 109 -0.24 4.95 -15.21
N THR A 110 0.28 5.89 -14.41
CA THR A 110 1.42 6.74 -14.81
C THR A 110 2.79 6.29 -14.29
N ILE A 111 2.85 5.52 -13.20
CA ILE A 111 4.09 5.04 -12.56
C ILE A 111 4.84 3.95 -13.36
#